data_AF-A0A1C6IRH1-F1
#
_entry.id   AF-A0A1C6IRH1-F1
#
_cell.length_a   1.000
_cell.length_b   1.000
_cell.length_c   1.000
_cell.angle_alpha   90.00
_cell.angle_beta   90.00
_cell.angle_gamma   90.00
#
_symmetry.space_group_name_H-M   'P 1'
#
loop_
_entity.id
_entity.type
_entity.pdbx_description
1 polymer ?
#
loop_
_entity_poly.entity_id
_entity_poly.type
_entity_poly.pdbx_seq_one_letter_code
_entity_poly.pdbx_strand_id
1 'polypeptide(L)' 'MTETEKAYIAGIIDSEGSIMLQKFHKKEYPSLCVSIASTTLELLKWIKETIGKGVIVKKKKIMILKDIKTAIVT' A
#
# COMPACT_ATOMS: atom_id res chain seq x y z
N MET A 1 3.08 -13.26 11.56
CA MET A 1 2.51 -11.94 11.91
C MET A 1 1.88 -12.02 13.28
N THR A 2 2.48 -11.36 14.27
CA THR A 2 2.01 -11.22 15.65
C THR A 2 0.85 -10.23 15.73
N GLU A 3 0.05 -10.28 16.80
CA GLU A 3 -1.06 -9.32 16.99
C GLU A 3 -0.59 -7.86 17.03
N THR A 4 0.60 -7.60 17.60
CA THR A 4 1.21 -6.27 17.60
C THR A 4 1.51 -5.78 16.19
N GLU A 5 2.02 -6.64 15.31
CA GLU A 5 2.26 -6.30 13.91
C GLU A 5 0.96 -6.02 13.16
N LYS A 6 -0.13 -6.77 13.45
CA LYS A 6 -1.45 -6.51 12.87
C LYS A 6 -1.99 -5.15 13.28
N ALA A 7 -1.96 -4.86 14.59
CA ALA A 7 -2.42 -3.58 15.12
C ALA A 7 -1.60 -2.41 14.55
N TYR A 8 -0.28 -2.57 14.46
CA TYR A 8 0.61 -1.55 13.91
C TYR A 8 0.33 -1.28 12.43
N ILE A 9 0.21 -2.34 11.60
CA ILE A 9 -0.13 -2.21 10.19
C ILE A 9 -1.53 -1.61 10.01
N ALA A 10 -2.51 -1.99 10.83
CA ALA A 10 -3.84 -1.41 10.80
C ALA A 10 -3.82 0.10 11.08
N GLY A 11 -3.04 0.56 12.06
CA GLY A 11 -2.87 2.00 12.34
C GLY A 11 -2.22 2.77 11.18
N ILE A 12 -1.28 2.14 10.46
CA ILE A 12 -0.71 2.74 9.25
C ILE A 12 -1.75 2.83 8.13
N ILE A 13 -2.56 1.78 7.93
CA ILE A 13 -3.61 1.77 6.92
C ILE A 13 -4.69 2.83 7.23
N ASP A 14 -5.02 3.04 8.50
CA ASP A 14 -6.03 4.03 8.91
C ASP A 14 -5.55 5.48 8.72
N SER A 15 -4.27 5.74 8.95
CA SER A 15 -3.68 7.09 8.87
C SER A 15 -3.24 7.50 7.47
N GLU A 16 -2.57 6.62 6.73
CA GLU A 16 -1.96 6.91 5.42
C GLU A 16 -2.47 5.99 4.30
N GLY A 17 -3.23 4.95 4.68
CA GLY A 17 -3.76 3.99 3.75
C GLY A 17 -5.05 4.44 3.06
N SER A 18 -5.37 3.77 1.97
CA SER A 18 -6.61 3.93 1.23
C SER A 18 -7.15 2.56 0.88
N ILE A 19 -8.39 2.29 1.27
CA ILE A 19 -9.12 1.06 0.97
C ILE A 19 -10.15 1.36 -0.12
N MET A 20 -10.03 0.70 -1.27
CA MET A 20 -10.85 0.97 -2.44
C MET A 20 -11.26 -0.32 -3.14
N LEU A 21 -12.42 -0.29 -3.79
CA LEU A 21 -12.81 -1.33 -4.73
C LEU A 21 -12.38 -0.88 -6.14
N GLN A 22 -11.43 -1.58 -6.74
CA GLN A 22 -10.83 -1.18 -8.01
C GLN A 22 -10.98 -2.28 -9.07
N LYS A 23 -11.30 -1.86 -10.29
CA LYS A 23 -11.34 -2.72 -11.46
C LYS A 23 -10.10 -2.45 -12.31
N PHE A 24 -9.19 -3.41 -12.41
CA PHE A 24 -7.94 -3.29 -13.15
C PHE A 24 -8.14 -3.55 -14.66
N HIS A 25 -9.04 -4.46 -15.03
CA HIS A 25 -9.37 -4.77 -16.42
C HIS A 25 -10.86 -4.60 -16.74
N LYS A 26 -11.22 -4.32 -18.00
CA LYS A 26 -12.63 -4.06 -18.40
C LYS A 26 -13.57 -5.26 -18.16
N LYS A 27 -13.07 -6.49 -18.17
CA LYS A 27 -13.87 -7.73 -18.10
C LYS A 27 -13.78 -8.49 -16.76
N GLU A 28 -13.13 -7.93 -15.75
CA GLU A 28 -13.10 -8.54 -14.41
C GLU A 28 -14.07 -7.87 -13.44
N TYR A 29 -14.33 -8.54 -12.32
CA TYR A 29 -15.05 -7.95 -11.21
C TYR A 29 -14.13 -7.00 -10.43
N PRO A 30 -14.68 -5.91 -9.87
CA PRO A 30 -13.92 -5.06 -8.97
C PRO A 30 -13.33 -5.87 -7.81
N SER A 31 -12.05 -5.65 -7.52
CA SER A 31 -11.31 -6.30 -6.44
C SER A 31 -11.02 -5.32 -5.33
N LEU A 32 -10.99 -5.81 -4.09
CA LEU A 32 -10.59 -4.99 -2.95
C LEU A 32 -9.09 -4.67 -3.08
N CYS A 33 -8.74 -3.41 -2.93
CA CYS A 33 -7.38 -2.91 -3.06
C CYS A 33 -7.07 -2.01 -1.88
N VAL A 34 -6.00 -2.33 -1.16
CA VAL A 34 -5.45 -1.49 -0.09
C VAL A 34 -4.16 -0.90 -0.59
N SER A 35 -3.98 0.42 -0.44
CA SER A 35 -2.76 1.09 -0.84
C SER A 35 -2.24 1.99 0.27
N ILE A 36 -0.93 2.01 0.47
CA ILE A 36 -0.24 2.84 1.46
C ILE A 36 0.82 3.64 0.71
N ALA A 37 0.76 4.97 0.79
CA ALA A 37 1.72 5.85 0.13
C ALA A 37 2.64 6.49 1.18
N SER A 38 3.94 6.26 1.07
CA SER A 38 4.93 6.81 2.00
C SER A 38 6.20 7.25 1.27
N THR A 39 6.92 8.21 1.87
CA THR A 39 8.27 8.60 1.45
C THR A 39 9.33 7.64 1.96
N THR A 40 9.02 6.82 2.97
CA THR A 40 9.95 5.91 3.63
C THR A 40 9.88 4.52 3.00
N LEU A 41 10.83 4.21 2.13
CA LEU A 41 10.85 2.92 1.42
C LEU A 41 11.04 1.72 2.37
N GLU A 42 11.81 1.87 3.44
CA GLU A 42 12.07 0.79 4.41
C GLU A 42 10.79 0.32 5.08
N LEU A 43 9.90 1.25 5.45
CA LEU A 43 8.58 0.93 5.99
C LEU A 43 7.76 0.11 4.98
N LEU A 44 7.71 0.54 3.72
CA LEU A 44 6.95 -0.17 2.68
C LEU A 44 7.52 -1.57 2.41
N LYS A 45 8.84 -1.74 2.48
CA LYS A 45 9.49 -3.05 2.37
C LYS A 45 9.13 -3.93 3.55
N TRP A 46 9.22 -3.41 4.78
CA TRP A 46 8.86 -4.14 5.99
C TRP A 46 7.39 -4.59 5.93
N ILE A 47 6.45 -3.71 5.58
CA ILE A 47 5.03 -4.07 5.44
C ILE A 47 4.85 -5.18 4.41
N LYS A 48 5.51 -5.07 3.24
CA LYS A 48 5.44 -6.09 2.18
C LYS A 48 6.00 -7.43 2.65
N GLU A 49 7.13 -7.43 3.34
CA GLU A 49 7.77 -8.64 3.87
C GLU A 49 6.92 -9.29 4.97
N THR A 50 6.35 -8.49 5.89
CA THR A 50 5.48 -8.97 6.98
C THR A 50 4.15 -9.54 6.46
N ILE A 51 3.53 -8.91 5.46
CA ILE A 51 2.29 -9.40 4.83
C ILE A 51 2.56 -10.55 3.85
N GLY A 52 3.74 -10.56 3.21
CA GLY A 52 4.13 -11.53 2.20
C GLY A 52 3.41 -11.36 0.85
N LYS A 53 2.66 -10.28 0.66
CA LYS A 53 1.87 -10.00 -0.55
C LYS A 53 1.95 -8.52 -0.95
N GLY A 54 1.51 -8.24 -2.17
CA GLY A 54 1.44 -6.90 -2.73
C GLY A 54 2.69 -6.47 -3.49
N VAL A 55 2.59 -5.30 -4.11
CA VAL A 55 3.61 -4.70 -4.98
C VAL A 55 3.96 -3.30 -4.51
N ILE A 56 5.25 -2.95 -4.54
CA ILE A 56 5.70 -1.58 -4.28
C ILE A 56 5.91 -0.91 -5.64
N VAL A 57 5.11 0.10 -5.92
CA VAL A 57 5.18 0.89 -7.15
C VAL A 57 5.70 2.29 -6.86
N LYS A 58 6.48 2.85 -7.80
CA LYS A 58 6.90 4.24 -7.72
C LYS A 58 5.75 5.14 -8.18
N LYS A 59 5.36 6.13 -7.37
CA LYS A 59 4.34 7.09 -7.77
C LYS A 59 4.93 8.06 -8.79
N LYS A 60 4.20 8.33 -9.88
CA LYS A 60 4.65 9.26 -10.92
C LYS A 60 4.89 10.64 -10.30
N LYS A 61 6.08 11.20 -10.54
CA LYS A 61 6.48 12.50 -10.00
C LYS A 61 5.58 13.60 -10.57
N ILE A 62 4.81 14.25 -9.70
CA ILE A 62 4.21 15.56 -9.96
C ILE A 62 5.19 16.56 -9.37
N MET A 63 5.45 17.68 -10.06
CA MET A 63 6.60 18.60 -9.89
C MET A 63 6.86 19.13 -8.47
N ILE A 64 5.96 18.86 -7.52
CA ILE A 64 5.92 19.41 -6.16
C ILE A 64 6.37 18.39 -5.08
N LEU A 65 6.43 17.08 -5.38
CA LEU A 65 6.69 16.04 -4.35
C LEU A 65 8.00 15.27 -4.61
N LYS A 66 8.79 15.06 -3.53
CA LYS A 66 9.95 14.13 -3.49
C LYS A 66 9.49 12.69 -3.80
N ASP A 67 10.43 11.77 -4.08
CA ASP A 67 10.14 10.39 -4.52
C ASP A 67 9.19 9.61 -3.56
N ILE A 68 7.89 9.70 -3.81
CA ILE A 68 6.86 8.94 -3.07
C ILE A 68 6.71 7.56 -3.71
N LYS A 69 6.67 6.53 -2.86
CA LYS A 69 6.40 5.14 -3.27
C LYS A 69 5.10 4.68 -2.63
N THR A 70 4.42 3.76 -3.30
CA THR A 70 3.13 3.22 -2.85
C THR A 70 3.24 1.71 -2.79
N ALA A 71 2.97 1.13 -1.64
CA ALA A 71 2.70 -0.30 -1.53
C ALA A 71 1.22 -0.53 -1.83
N ILE A 72 0.93 -1.41 -2.78
CA ILE A 72 -0.42 -1.86 -3.11
C ILE A 72 -0.53 -3.29 -2.65
N VAL A 73 -1.42 -3.55 -1.71
CA VAL A 73 -1.78 -4.87 -1.23
C VAL A 73 -3.15 -5.21 -1.83
N THR A 74 -3.13 -6.11 -2.81
CA THR A 74 -4.31 -6.75 -3.42
C THR A 74 -4.47 -8.15 -2.90
#